data_AF-A0A2U1M3Y8-F1
#
_entry.id   AF-A0A2U1M3Y8-F1
#
_cell.length_a   1.000
_cell.length_b   1.000
_cell.length_c   1.000
_cell.angle_alpha   90.00
_cell.angle_beta   90.00
_cell.angle_gamma   90.00
#
_symmetry.space_group_name_H-M   'P 1'
#
loop_
_entity.id
_entity.type
_entity.pdbx_description
1 polymer ?
#
loop_
_entity_poly.entity_id
_entity_poly.type
_entity_poly.pdbx_seq_one_letter_code
_entity_poly.pdbx_strand_id
1 'polypeptide(L)'
;MTALSDLRFREPHVLVQFWSPDTLWKRFLLTTLNQPFGIGAVDEGLYLYRLESESRIYVVDGKQTEDLGPPGRVYRRKLPEWSLDVNGWSTGQNVKDWSTSCNIHGYINLPVFEPDSGICVGVLEIVASSKYVDYAFEVKEVSRALKIQIADERRQHELNEISSCLKTVCDIQDIPLAQTWTLAGYNSFVSNSGKLERSCSSYNSTCIGKVCMSTYDLPYYIRDFSMWGYHVACKETHLEKSRGIVGRSLSSRVTYFCMNVTELDKDEYPLVPHARLNGITSCLAVYLRSIGRDVEYVIEFVLPPRSANVAGLQRLVKTMKHQVEKASSVQLVSRPGTHMLDGHAQPEITITEQFIESTVKKLTIKATYKEDMVKFPLRLSDGLARLKELIRKRFPLGSFKLKYKDKDGDMIWISCDRSLMESIAEFRQPDGQTVIRLFVLPDA
;
A
#
# COMPACT_ATOMS: atom_id res chain seq x y z
N MET A 1 21.49 -7.74 26.92
CA MET A 1 20.58 -8.76 27.49
C MET A 1 19.22 -8.22 27.94
N THR A 2 19.04 -6.91 28.19
CA THR A 2 17.76 -6.31 28.64
C THR A 2 16.69 -6.12 27.56
N ALA A 3 17.04 -6.14 26.27
CA ALA A 3 16.06 -5.87 25.21
C ALA A 3 15.05 -7.01 24.97
N LEU A 4 15.43 -8.27 25.23
CA LEU A 4 14.53 -9.42 25.03
C LEU A 4 13.46 -9.54 26.12
N SER A 5 13.76 -9.11 27.35
CA SER A 5 12.79 -9.13 28.46
C SER A 5 11.65 -8.12 28.30
N ASP A 6 11.82 -7.12 27.43
CA ASP A 6 10.82 -6.07 27.19
C ASP A 6 9.86 -6.40 26.02
N LEU A 7 10.07 -7.56 25.37
CA LEU A 7 9.22 -8.02 24.27
C LEU A 7 7.88 -8.54 24.78
N ARG A 8 6.82 -8.21 24.04
CA ARG A 8 5.46 -8.65 24.31
C ARG A 8 4.93 -9.39 23.09
N PHE A 9 4.19 -10.46 23.35
CA PHE A 9 3.62 -11.33 22.32
C PHE A 9 2.13 -11.51 22.60
N ARG A 10 1.33 -11.77 21.56
CA ARG A 10 -0.10 -12.07 21.73
C ARG A 10 -0.31 -13.32 22.59
N GLU A 11 0.46 -14.37 22.30
CA GLU A 11 0.48 -15.60 23.07
C GLU A 11 1.85 -15.78 23.76
N PRO A 12 1.89 -16.37 24.96
CA PRO A 12 3.14 -16.55 25.71
C PRO A 12 3.97 -17.75 25.22
N HIS A 13 3.40 -18.62 24.37
CA HIS A 13 4.01 -19.83 23.83
C HIS A 13 4.94 -19.51 22.64
N VAL A 14 6.02 -18.79 22.93
CA VAL A 14 7.01 -18.34 21.95
C VAL A 14 8.44 -18.59 22.42
N LEU A 15 9.30 -19.00 21.47
CA LEU A 15 10.75 -18.98 21.61
C LEU A 15 11.28 -17.78 20.82
N VAL A 16 12.12 -16.98 21.45
CA VAL A 16 12.89 -15.92 20.81
C VAL A 16 14.36 -16.29 20.89
N GLN A 17 15.08 -16.33 19.78
CA GLN A 17 16.50 -16.65 19.77
C GLN A 17 17.28 -15.83 18.76
N PHE A 18 18.52 -15.52 19.09
CA PHE A 18 19.40 -14.77 18.21
C PHE A 18 20.36 -15.69 17.47
N TRP A 19 20.46 -15.48 16.16
CA TRP A 19 21.42 -16.12 15.27
C TRP A 19 22.53 -15.12 14.97
N SER A 20 23.75 -15.42 15.44
CA SER A 20 24.91 -14.55 15.22
C SER A 20 25.86 -15.17 14.19
N PRO A 21 26.50 -14.35 13.33
CA PRO A 21 27.64 -14.81 12.57
C PRO A 21 28.80 -15.12 13.54
N ASP A 22 29.48 -16.22 13.29
CA ASP A 22 30.71 -16.63 13.95
C ASP A 22 31.74 -17.04 12.88
N THR A 23 33.02 -16.80 13.17
CA THR A 23 34.13 -17.13 12.27
C THR A 23 34.80 -18.39 12.76
N LEU A 24 34.27 -19.55 12.36
CA LEU A 24 34.89 -20.84 12.61
C LEU A 24 35.59 -21.31 11.34
N TRP A 25 36.86 -21.71 11.45
CA TRP A 25 37.63 -22.30 10.34
C TRP A 25 37.70 -21.46 9.05
N LYS A 26 37.81 -20.13 9.17
CA LYS A 26 37.82 -19.17 8.05
C LYS A 26 36.52 -19.13 7.22
N ARG A 27 35.42 -19.69 7.74
CA ARG A 27 34.09 -19.54 7.15
C ARG A 27 33.19 -18.68 8.04
N PHE A 28 32.28 -17.91 7.43
CA PHE A 28 31.20 -17.24 8.16
C PHE A 28 30.04 -18.21 8.34
N LEU A 29 29.79 -18.55 9.59
CA LEU A 29 28.74 -19.47 10.00
C LEU A 29 27.70 -18.72 10.81
N LEU A 30 26.43 -19.06 10.67
CA LEU A 30 25.35 -18.53 11.48
C LEU A 30 24.93 -19.60 12.50
N THR A 31 24.99 -19.27 13.79
CA THR A 31 24.68 -20.21 14.89
C THR A 31 23.92 -19.52 16.02
N THR A 32 23.19 -20.32 16.80
CA THR A 32 22.57 -19.91 18.06
C THR A 32 23.34 -20.35 19.30
N LEU A 33 24.43 -21.09 19.12
CA LEU A 33 25.28 -21.57 20.20
C LEU A 33 25.91 -20.36 20.91
N ASN A 34 25.83 -20.35 22.24
CA ASN A 34 26.26 -19.23 23.08
C ASN A 34 25.60 -17.88 22.75
N GLN A 35 24.44 -17.89 22.08
CA GLN A 35 23.66 -16.69 21.76
C GLN A 35 22.45 -16.53 22.69
N PRO A 36 21.98 -15.28 22.90
CA PRO A 36 20.83 -15.03 23.77
C PRO A 36 19.55 -15.63 23.19
N PHE A 37 18.74 -16.20 24.09
CA PHE A 37 17.39 -16.67 23.80
C PHE A 37 16.46 -16.42 24.99
N GLY A 38 15.15 -16.53 24.76
CA GLY A 38 14.13 -16.48 25.78
C GLY A 38 12.94 -17.35 25.38
N ILE A 39 12.36 -18.05 26.36
CA ILE A 39 11.15 -18.84 26.20
C ILE A 39 10.08 -18.18 27.08
N GLY A 40 8.92 -17.87 26.51
CA GLY A 40 7.86 -17.13 27.20
C GLY A 40 7.17 -17.97 28.30
N ALA A 41 6.44 -19.01 27.91
CA ALA A 41 5.84 -19.99 28.80
C ALA A 41 6.52 -21.35 28.68
N VAL A 42 6.41 -22.18 29.73
CA VAL A 42 6.91 -23.57 29.71
C VAL A 42 6.21 -24.33 28.59
N ASP A 43 6.99 -24.76 27.60
CA ASP A 43 6.53 -25.46 26.41
C ASP A 43 7.64 -26.43 25.97
N GLU A 44 7.34 -27.73 26.08
CA GLU A 44 8.30 -28.80 25.78
C GLU A 44 8.71 -28.81 24.31
N GLY A 45 7.78 -28.49 23.40
CA GLY A 45 8.05 -28.42 21.97
C GLY A 45 9.04 -27.31 21.63
N LEU A 46 8.87 -26.12 22.22
CA LEU A 46 9.81 -25.02 22.07
C LEU A 46 11.19 -25.31 22.67
N TYR A 47 11.24 -26.04 23.79
CA TYR A 47 12.51 -26.46 24.40
C TYR A 47 13.26 -27.47 23.51
N LEU A 48 12.56 -28.47 22.98
CA LEU A 48 13.13 -29.43 22.04
C LEU A 48 13.62 -28.75 20.75
N TYR A 49 12.85 -27.79 20.25
CA TYR A 49 13.27 -26.97 19.11
C TYR A 49 14.55 -26.18 19.42
N ARG A 50 14.68 -25.62 20.62
CA ARG A 50 15.90 -24.89 21.05
C ARG A 50 17.12 -25.81 21.12
N LEU A 51 17.00 -27.01 21.67
CA LEU A 51 18.11 -27.97 21.72
C LEU A 51 18.59 -28.32 20.30
N GLU A 52 17.66 -28.49 19.37
CA GLU A 52 18.01 -28.76 17.98
C GLU A 52 18.65 -27.53 17.32
N SER A 53 18.12 -26.32 17.55
CA SER A 53 18.64 -25.09 16.94
C SER A 53 20.09 -24.79 17.35
N GLU A 54 20.52 -25.22 18.53
CA GLU A 54 21.93 -25.12 18.97
C GLU A 54 22.88 -26.03 18.18
N SER A 55 22.37 -27.16 17.68
CA SER A 55 23.13 -28.09 16.84
C SER A 55 23.18 -27.66 15.36
N ARG A 56 22.32 -26.72 14.94
CA ARG A 56 22.22 -26.24 13.56
C ARG A 56 23.25 -25.15 13.29
N ILE A 57 23.90 -25.26 12.13
CA ILE A 57 24.87 -24.28 11.63
C ILE A 57 24.56 -24.00 10.16
N TYR A 58 24.42 -22.72 9.80
CA TYR A 58 24.25 -22.31 8.41
C TYR A 58 25.51 -21.64 7.88
N VAL A 59 26.03 -22.14 6.77
CA VAL A 59 27.19 -21.52 6.13
C VAL A 59 26.73 -20.34 5.27
N VAL A 60 27.11 -19.12 5.63
CA VAL A 60 26.56 -17.91 5.01
C VAL A 60 27.51 -17.22 4.02
N ASP A 61 28.77 -17.62 3.95
CA ASP A 61 29.80 -17.10 3.01
C ASP A 61 29.87 -17.76 1.63
N GLY A 62 29.11 -18.85 1.41
CA GLY A 62 29.15 -19.65 0.18
C GLY A 62 28.32 -19.12 -1.01
N LYS A 63 28.42 -19.81 -2.15
CA LYS A 63 27.61 -19.55 -3.37
C LYS A 63 26.12 -19.82 -3.10
N GLN A 64 25.24 -19.28 -3.96
CA GLN A 64 23.76 -19.37 -3.88
C GLN A 64 23.16 -20.80 -3.82
N THR A 65 23.96 -21.84 -3.99
CA THR A 65 23.52 -23.24 -4.14
C THR A 65 23.41 -24.03 -2.82
N GLU A 66 23.87 -23.47 -1.69
CA GLU A 66 23.71 -24.10 -0.37
C GLU A 66 22.27 -23.89 0.15
N ASP A 67 21.62 -24.96 0.63
CA ASP A 67 20.28 -24.88 1.24
C ASP A 67 20.36 -24.14 2.58
N LEU A 68 20.22 -22.82 2.51
CA LEU A 68 20.11 -21.98 3.68
C LEU A 68 18.73 -22.17 4.29
N GLY A 69 18.67 -22.59 5.55
CA GLY A 69 17.45 -22.49 6.35
C GLY A 69 16.97 -21.02 6.49
N PRO A 70 15.77 -20.79 7.03
CA PRO A 70 15.19 -19.45 7.12
C PRO A 70 16.13 -18.38 7.72
N PRO A 71 16.84 -18.63 8.85
CA PRO A 71 17.78 -17.65 9.40
C PRO A 71 18.93 -17.31 8.44
N GLY A 72 19.50 -18.32 7.76
CA GLY A 72 20.56 -18.13 6.77
C GLY A 72 20.11 -17.31 5.57
N ARG A 73 18.88 -17.53 5.08
CA ARG A 73 18.29 -16.74 3.98
C ARG A 73 18.08 -15.29 4.39
N VAL A 74 17.55 -15.04 5.57
CA VAL A 74 17.33 -13.68 6.09
C VAL A 74 18.64 -12.94 6.27
N TYR A 75 19.65 -13.56 6.88
CA TYR A 75 20.97 -12.96 7.06
C TYR A 75 21.60 -12.54 5.73
N ARG A 76 21.60 -13.45 4.74
CA ARG A 76 22.20 -13.21 3.43
C ARG A 76 21.44 -12.17 2.61
N ARG A 77 20.11 -12.19 2.65
CA ARG A 77 19.26 -11.29 1.85
C ARG A 77 19.01 -9.94 2.53
N LYS A 78 19.28 -9.84 3.83
CA LYS A 78 19.00 -8.65 4.65
C LYS A 78 17.51 -8.26 4.61
N LEU A 79 16.63 -9.25 4.46
CA LEU A 79 15.18 -9.06 4.36
C LEU A 79 14.45 -10.06 5.27
N PRO A 80 13.43 -9.62 6.02
CA PRO A 80 12.57 -10.47 6.82
C PRO A 80 11.96 -11.66 6.08
N GLU A 81 11.80 -12.77 6.79
CA GLU A 81 11.09 -13.97 6.31
C GLU A 81 10.17 -14.51 7.40
N TRP A 82 8.95 -14.92 7.05
CA TRP A 82 8.01 -15.52 8.01
C TRP A 82 7.17 -16.64 7.41
N SER A 83 6.56 -17.46 8.25
CA SER A 83 5.60 -18.49 7.85
C SER A 83 4.52 -18.72 8.89
N LEU A 84 3.29 -18.95 8.42
CA LEU A 84 2.14 -19.42 9.20
C LEU A 84 1.93 -20.95 9.09
N ASP A 85 2.80 -21.63 8.33
CA ASP A 85 2.76 -23.07 8.14
C ASP A 85 4.17 -23.67 8.14
N VAL A 86 4.39 -24.65 9.01
CA VAL A 86 5.63 -25.44 9.10
C VAL A 86 5.80 -26.42 7.94
N ASN A 87 4.75 -26.72 7.17
CA ASN A 87 4.86 -27.57 5.98
C ASN A 87 5.76 -26.95 4.88
N GLY A 88 6.07 -25.65 5.00
CA GLY A 88 6.98 -24.92 4.13
C GLY A 88 8.45 -24.95 4.53
N TRP A 89 8.83 -25.64 5.62
CA TRP A 89 10.23 -25.98 5.88
C TRP A 89 10.70 -26.96 4.82
N SER A 90 11.94 -26.83 4.35
CA SER A 90 12.53 -27.48 3.18
C SER A 90 12.05 -28.92 2.93
N THR A 91 11.99 -29.33 1.65
CA THR A 91 11.50 -30.62 1.12
C THR A 91 12.17 -31.91 1.64
N GLY A 92 13.03 -31.84 2.65
CA GLY A 92 13.58 -33.02 3.32
C GLY A 92 12.58 -33.60 4.33
N GLN A 93 12.23 -34.88 4.16
CA GLN A 93 11.32 -35.65 5.02
C GLN A 93 11.62 -35.45 6.53
N ASN A 94 12.91 -35.46 6.90
CA ASN A 94 13.37 -35.32 8.29
C ASN A 94 13.00 -33.99 8.98
N VAL A 95 12.90 -32.88 8.23
CA VAL A 95 12.61 -31.56 8.81
C VAL A 95 11.10 -31.38 9.06
N LYS A 96 10.26 -32.01 8.23
CA LYS A 96 8.79 -32.00 8.38
C LYS A 96 8.32 -32.90 9.52
N ASP A 97 8.95 -34.04 9.68
CA ASP A 97 8.64 -34.97 10.77
C ASP A 97 8.97 -34.34 12.15
N TRP A 98 9.99 -33.47 12.20
CA TRP A 98 10.44 -32.81 13.44
C TRP A 98 9.68 -31.53 13.80
N SER A 99 9.26 -30.72 12.84
CA SER A 99 8.41 -29.55 13.13
C SER A 99 7.08 -29.97 13.74
N THR A 100 6.57 -31.13 13.30
CA THR A 100 5.38 -31.80 13.82
C THR A 100 5.61 -32.34 15.24
N SER A 101 6.78 -32.92 15.54
CA SER A 101 7.11 -33.41 16.88
C SER A 101 7.31 -32.29 17.91
N CYS A 102 7.79 -31.11 17.47
CA CYS A 102 7.95 -29.93 18.32
C CYS A 102 6.69 -29.06 18.44
N ASN A 103 5.56 -29.47 17.83
CA ASN A 103 4.30 -28.71 17.80
C ASN A 103 4.48 -27.24 17.35
N ILE A 104 5.37 -26.99 16.39
CA ILE A 104 5.62 -25.63 15.88
C ILE A 104 4.54 -25.29 14.85
N HIS A 105 4.01 -24.07 14.93
CA HIS A 105 2.95 -23.60 14.03
C HIS A 105 3.37 -22.44 13.15
N GLY A 106 4.51 -21.81 13.43
CA GLY A 106 5.09 -20.84 12.51
C GLY A 106 6.31 -20.14 13.08
N TYR A 107 6.90 -19.28 12.26
CA TYR A 107 8.09 -18.52 12.63
C TYR A 107 8.12 -17.15 11.96
N ILE A 108 8.94 -16.26 12.52
CA ILE A 108 9.37 -15.03 11.88
C ILE A 108 10.85 -14.78 12.17
N ASN A 109 11.60 -14.47 11.13
CA ASN A 109 13.02 -14.18 11.14
C ASN A 109 13.23 -12.73 10.69
N LEU A 110 13.81 -11.91 11.58
CA LEU A 110 14.04 -10.48 11.37
C LEU A 110 15.55 -10.20 11.33
N PRO A 111 16.09 -9.57 10.27
CA PRO A 111 17.49 -9.17 10.24
C PRO A 111 17.72 -8.05 11.26
N VAL A 112 18.80 -8.15 12.03
CA VAL A 112 19.23 -7.12 12.98
C VAL A 112 20.42 -6.40 12.39
N PHE A 113 20.36 -5.07 12.35
CA PHE A 113 21.42 -4.24 11.80
C PHE A 113 22.13 -3.47 12.90
N GLU A 114 23.43 -3.28 12.72
CA GLU A 114 24.17 -2.26 13.47
C GLU A 114 23.69 -0.87 13.04
N PRO A 115 23.51 0.07 13.99
CA PRO A 115 23.14 1.45 13.67
C PRO A 115 24.12 2.06 12.66
N ASP A 116 23.58 2.83 11.71
CA ASP A 116 24.30 3.67 10.75
C ASP A 116 25.20 2.95 9.72
N SER A 117 25.65 1.73 9.96
CA SER A 117 26.53 0.98 9.05
C SER A 117 25.77 0.14 8.02
N GLY A 118 24.50 -0.22 8.30
CA GLY A 118 23.71 -1.13 7.46
C GLY A 118 24.28 -2.57 7.41
N ILE A 119 25.22 -2.89 8.31
CA ILE A 119 25.78 -4.23 8.48
C ILE A 119 24.76 -5.06 9.24
N CYS A 120 24.39 -6.21 8.68
CA CYS A 120 23.53 -7.18 9.35
C CYS A 120 24.39 -7.92 10.38
N VAL A 121 24.11 -7.72 11.67
CA VAL A 121 24.85 -8.33 12.79
C VAL A 121 24.29 -9.68 13.21
N GLY A 122 23.14 -10.08 12.64
CA GLY A 122 22.52 -11.36 12.92
C GLY A 122 21.04 -11.38 12.56
N VAL A 123 20.35 -12.44 13.01
CA VAL A 123 18.91 -12.63 12.76
C VAL A 123 18.22 -12.94 14.08
N LEU A 124 17.18 -12.17 14.39
CA LEU A 124 16.28 -12.48 15.48
C LEU A 124 15.19 -13.43 14.97
N GLU A 125 15.18 -14.64 15.49
CA GLU A 125 14.15 -15.63 15.19
C GLU A 125 13.13 -15.68 16.32
N ILE A 126 11.85 -15.70 15.94
CA ILE A 126 10.73 -15.93 16.84
C ILE A 126 9.97 -17.13 16.29
N VAL A 127 9.77 -18.14 17.14
CA VAL A 127 9.08 -19.38 16.81
C VAL A 127 7.87 -19.52 17.72
N ALA A 128 6.71 -19.82 17.14
CA ALA A 128 5.46 -19.99 17.87
C ALA A 128 5.00 -21.45 17.82
N SER A 129 4.64 -22.01 18.98
CA SER A 129 3.95 -23.30 19.10
C SER A 129 2.42 -23.15 19.13
N SER A 130 1.92 -21.93 18.90
CA SER A 130 0.50 -21.58 18.78
C SER A 130 0.19 -21.05 17.38
N LYS A 131 -1.05 -21.24 16.91
CA LYS A 131 -1.47 -20.84 15.56
C LYS A 131 -1.77 -19.35 15.50
N TYR A 132 -1.00 -18.61 14.71
CA TYR A 132 -1.22 -17.19 14.48
C TYR A 132 -1.93 -16.97 13.14
N VAL A 133 -2.70 -15.88 13.04
CA VAL A 133 -3.32 -15.44 11.77
C VAL A 133 -2.34 -14.61 10.93
N ASP A 134 -1.39 -13.93 11.59
CA ASP A 134 -0.35 -13.07 11.04
C ASP A 134 0.72 -12.77 12.11
N TYR A 135 1.78 -12.01 11.81
CA TYR A 135 2.79 -11.57 12.80
C TYR A 135 2.88 -10.04 12.95
N ALA A 136 1.85 -9.31 12.53
CA ALA A 136 1.89 -7.84 12.51
C ALA A 136 2.10 -7.24 13.91
N PHE A 137 1.51 -7.85 14.94
CA PHE A 137 1.66 -7.40 16.32
C PHE A 137 3.08 -7.63 16.85
N GLU A 138 3.65 -8.81 16.64
CA GLU A 138 4.95 -9.18 17.20
C GLU A 138 6.06 -8.34 16.60
N VAL A 139 6.02 -8.10 15.28
CA VAL A 139 7.00 -7.21 14.65
C VAL A 139 6.89 -5.78 15.17
N LYS A 140 5.68 -5.29 15.43
CA LYS A 140 5.48 -3.96 16.02
C LYS A 140 6.15 -3.88 17.40
N GLU A 141 5.99 -4.91 18.23
CA GLU A 141 6.60 -4.95 19.57
C GLU A 141 8.12 -5.09 19.52
N VAL A 142 8.65 -5.91 18.61
CA VAL A 142 10.09 -6.02 18.36
C VAL A 142 10.66 -4.68 17.88
N SER A 143 10.01 -4.04 16.92
CA SER A 143 10.46 -2.74 16.39
C SER A 143 10.46 -1.67 17.48
N ARG A 144 9.44 -1.67 18.35
CA ARG A 144 9.35 -0.80 19.53
C ARG A 144 10.53 -1.02 20.49
N ALA A 145 10.82 -2.27 20.82
CA ALA A 145 11.86 -2.62 21.79
C ALA A 145 13.27 -2.33 21.25
N LEU A 146 13.52 -2.61 19.98
CA LEU A 146 14.85 -2.49 19.37
C LEU A 146 15.15 -1.08 18.82
N LYS A 147 14.17 -0.17 18.82
CA LYS A 147 14.30 1.21 18.28
C LYS A 147 14.93 1.23 16.88
N ILE A 148 14.62 0.24 16.04
CA ILE A 148 15.21 0.12 14.71
C ILE A 148 14.55 1.17 13.81
N GLN A 149 15.20 2.30 13.64
CA GLN A 149 14.97 3.22 12.53
C GLN A 149 16.31 3.58 11.92
N ILE A 150 16.53 3.13 10.69
CA ILE A 150 17.66 3.58 9.86
C ILE A 150 17.20 4.87 9.20
N ALA A 151 17.75 6.01 9.62
CA ALA A 151 17.48 7.29 8.99
C ALA A 151 18.37 7.45 7.75
N ASP A 152 17.81 7.27 6.57
CA ASP A 152 18.39 7.78 5.32
C ASP A 152 18.24 9.32 5.36
N GLU A 153 19.33 10.07 5.57
CA GLU A 153 19.31 11.53 5.70
C GLU A 153 18.58 12.22 4.53
N ARG A 154 18.75 11.71 3.32
CA ARG A 154 18.11 12.25 2.12
C ARG A 154 16.61 11.95 2.12
N ARG A 155 16.21 10.75 2.55
CA ARG A 155 14.79 10.43 2.79
C ARG A 155 14.22 11.31 3.89
N GLN A 156 14.94 11.52 4.99
CA GLN A 156 14.45 12.34 6.09
C GLN A 156 14.23 13.79 5.67
N HIS A 157 15.16 14.37 4.91
CA HIS A 157 14.99 15.69 4.31
C HIS A 157 13.72 15.77 3.46
N GLU A 158 13.49 14.78 2.59
CA GLU A 158 12.29 14.69 1.74
C GLU A 158 10.99 14.58 2.55
N LEU A 159 10.96 13.72 3.57
CA LEU A 159 9.80 13.58 4.46
C LEU A 159 9.55 14.87 5.26
N ASN A 160 10.60 15.61 5.64
CA ASN A 160 10.47 16.90 6.31
C ASN A 160 9.86 17.97 5.38
N GLU A 161 10.27 18.01 4.11
CA GLU A 161 9.66 18.92 3.12
C GLU A 161 8.18 18.61 2.88
N ILE A 162 7.83 17.32 2.73
CA ILE A 162 6.43 16.89 2.61
C ILE A 162 5.65 17.31 3.87
N SER A 163 6.18 17.02 5.07
CA SER A 163 5.55 17.38 6.35
C SER A 163 5.26 18.89 6.46
N SER A 164 6.23 19.73 6.08
CA SER A 164 6.09 21.19 6.03
C SER A 164 5.00 21.64 5.06
N CYS A 165 4.93 21.01 3.88
CA CYS A 165 3.87 21.26 2.90
C CYS A 165 2.49 20.90 3.47
N LEU A 166 2.34 19.70 4.06
CA LEU A 166 1.06 19.25 4.62
C LEU A 166 0.54 20.22 5.69
N LYS A 167 1.40 20.57 6.66
CA LYS A 167 1.05 21.53 7.71
C LYS A 167 0.57 22.85 7.13
N THR A 168 1.37 23.45 6.24
CA THR A 168 1.07 24.77 5.66
C THR A 168 -0.23 24.75 4.85
N VAL A 169 -0.44 23.74 4.02
CA VAL A 169 -1.65 23.60 3.20
C VAL A 169 -2.88 23.43 4.09
N CYS A 170 -2.80 22.55 5.10
CA CYS A 170 -3.89 22.31 6.03
C CYS A 170 -4.26 23.55 6.85
N ASP A 171 -3.27 24.34 7.29
CA ASP A 171 -3.53 25.55 8.06
C ASP A 171 -4.17 26.65 7.19
N ILE A 172 -3.74 26.81 5.93
CA ILE A 172 -4.30 27.81 5.01
C ILE A 172 -5.72 27.44 4.55
N GLN A 173 -5.95 26.17 4.23
CA GLN A 173 -7.21 25.70 3.64
C GLN A 173 -8.18 25.11 4.68
N ASP A 174 -7.79 25.13 5.96
CA ASP A 174 -8.50 24.55 7.10
C ASP A 174 -8.92 23.10 6.83
N ILE A 175 -7.94 22.27 6.48
CA ILE A 175 -8.12 20.84 6.20
C ILE A 175 -7.88 20.05 7.49
N PRO A 176 -8.87 19.24 7.95
CA PRO A 176 -8.82 18.44 9.18
C PRO A 176 -7.63 17.48 9.26
N LEU A 177 -7.35 16.76 8.17
CA LEU A 177 -6.30 15.75 8.10
C LEU A 177 -5.69 15.72 6.70
N ALA A 178 -4.37 15.70 6.65
CA ALA A 178 -3.61 15.28 5.49
C ALA A 178 -2.63 14.15 5.87
N GLN A 179 -2.52 13.12 5.04
CA GLN A 179 -1.58 12.02 5.27
C GLN A 179 -0.95 11.52 3.98
N THR A 180 0.29 11.07 4.10
CA THR A 180 1.08 10.58 2.96
C THR A 180 0.98 9.08 2.87
N TRP A 181 0.82 8.59 1.65
CA TRP A 181 0.87 7.18 1.28
C TRP A 181 2.02 6.94 0.32
N THR A 182 2.71 5.81 0.45
CA THR A 182 3.68 5.32 -0.54
C THR A 182 3.50 3.82 -0.78
N LEU A 183 4.11 3.29 -1.83
CA LEU A 183 4.18 1.85 -2.04
C LEU A 183 4.99 1.21 -0.90
N ALA A 184 4.34 0.33 -0.15
CA ALA A 184 5.01 -0.55 0.77
C ALA A 184 5.78 -1.58 -0.08
N GLY A 185 7.11 -1.46 -0.09
CA GLY A 185 7.99 -2.28 -0.91
C GLY A 185 7.86 -3.78 -0.61
N TYR A 186 8.37 -4.59 -1.54
CA TYR A 186 8.53 -6.05 -1.36
C TYR A 186 9.69 -6.37 -0.40
N ASN A 187 9.53 -5.93 0.84
CA ASN A 187 10.59 -5.93 1.84
C ASN A 187 10.45 -7.09 2.83
N SER A 188 9.65 -8.11 2.51
CA SER A 188 9.58 -9.36 3.27
C SER A 188 9.23 -10.55 2.38
N PHE A 189 9.51 -11.74 2.88
CA PHE A 189 9.16 -13.01 2.24
C PHE A 189 8.25 -13.85 3.14
N VAL A 190 7.32 -14.58 2.53
CA VAL A 190 6.48 -15.57 3.19
C VAL A 190 6.74 -16.94 2.61
N SER A 191 7.06 -17.91 3.47
CA SER A 191 7.28 -19.30 3.06
C SER A 191 6.01 -20.13 3.22
N ASN A 192 4.98 -19.84 2.42
CA ASN A 192 3.71 -20.56 2.48
C ASN A 192 3.69 -21.73 1.49
N SER A 193 3.12 -22.87 1.87
CA SER A 193 3.01 -24.06 1.01
C SER A 193 4.34 -24.56 0.40
N GLY A 194 5.47 -24.28 1.06
CA GLY A 194 6.81 -24.65 0.59
C GLY A 194 7.37 -23.80 -0.56
N LYS A 195 6.70 -22.69 -0.90
CA LYS A 195 7.21 -21.71 -1.86
C LYS A 195 7.46 -20.38 -1.17
N LEU A 196 8.54 -19.71 -1.58
CA LEU A 196 8.86 -18.40 -1.06
C LEU A 196 8.21 -17.32 -1.92
N GLU A 197 7.27 -16.61 -1.33
CA GLU A 197 6.52 -15.52 -1.97
C GLU A 197 7.00 -14.17 -1.44
N ARG A 198 7.20 -13.19 -2.33
CA ARG A 198 7.45 -11.81 -1.88
C ARG A 198 6.15 -11.21 -1.36
N SER A 199 6.21 -10.54 -0.21
CA SER A 199 5.10 -9.74 0.31
C SER A 199 5.51 -8.29 0.50
N CYS A 200 4.51 -7.43 0.52
CA CYS A 200 4.58 -6.11 1.13
C CYS A 200 5.24 -6.17 2.51
N SER A 201 5.85 -5.08 2.97
CA SER A 201 6.44 -4.91 4.31
C SER A 201 5.49 -5.07 5.52
N SER A 202 4.22 -5.44 5.27
CA SER A 202 3.28 -5.79 6.33
C SER A 202 3.36 -7.29 6.56
N TYR A 203 3.32 -7.67 7.83
CA TYR A 203 3.28 -9.07 8.25
C TYR A 203 1.85 -9.58 8.38
N ASN A 204 0.87 -8.84 7.84
CA ASN A 204 -0.53 -9.24 7.76
C ASN A 204 -0.75 -10.22 6.59
N SER A 205 -1.46 -11.32 6.83
CA SER A 205 -1.74 -12.35 5.82
C SER A 205 -2.52 -11.84 4.61
N THR A 206 -3.30 -10.76 4.76
CA THR A 206 -4.02 -10.14 3.63
C THR A 206 -3.11 -9.43 2.61
N CYS A 207 -1.84 -9.19 2.96
CA CYS A 207 -0.83 -8.51 2.14
C CYS A 207 0.08 -9.49 1.38
N ILE A 208 -0.05 -10.80 1.60
CA ILE A 208 0.76 -11.82 0.93
C ILE A 208 0.53 -11.77 -0.59
N GLY A 209 1.61 -11.71 -1.35
CA GLY A 209 1.57 -11.65 -2.82
C GLY A 209 1.06 -10.33 -3.42
N LYS A 210 0.74 -9.33 -2.60
CA LYS A 210 0.19 -8.04 -3.05
C LYS A 210 1.22 -6.93 -3.02
N VAL A 211 1.07 -5.99 -3.96
CA VAL A 211 1.69 -4.67 -3.88
C VAL A 211 0.74 -3.77 -3.11
N CYS A 212 1.14 -3.29 -1.93
CA CYS A 212 0.29 -2.43 -1.11
C CYS A 212 0.86 -1.01 -1.00
N MET A 213 -0.01 -0.09 -0.59
CA MET A 213 0.30 1.24 -0.12
C MET A 213 0.17 1.28 1.40
N SER A 214 1.02 2.06 2.05
CA SER A 214 1.01 2.25 3.50
C SER A 214 1.29 3.71 3.86
N THR A 215 0.81 4.11 5.04
CA THR A 215 1.14 5.39 5.69
C THR A 215 2.25 5.23 6.74
N TYR A 216 2.76 4.02 6.94
CA TYR A 216 3.75 3.73 7.98
C TYR A 216 5.05 4.52 7.77
N ASP A 217 5.46 5.24 8.82
CA ASP A 217 6.67 6.06 8.84
C ASP A 217 6.69 7.17 7.76
N LEU A 218 5.52 7.72 7.46
CA LEU A 218 5.34 8.82 6.51
C LEU A 218 4.71 10.05 7.18
N PRO A 219 4.96 11.25 6.63
CA PRO A 219 4.38 12.50 7.11
C PRO A 219 2.86 12.52 7.08
N TYR A 220 2.28 13.06 8.14
CA TYR A 220 0.87 13.39 8.25
C TYR A 220 0.73 14.68 9.06
N TYR A 221 -0.42 15.33 8.95
CA TYR A 221 -0.79 16.47 9.76
C TYR A 221 -2.27 16.37 10.13
N ILE A 222 -2.55 16.33 11.43
CA ILE A 222 -3.90 16.31 11.99
C ILE A 222 -4.14 17.66 12.65
N ARG A 223 -5.02 18.44 12.05
CA ARG A 223 -5.48 19.72 12.59
C ARG A 223 -6.68 19.55 13.51
N ASP A 224 -7.58 18.64 13.15
CA ASP A 224 -8.76 18.27 13.92
C ASP A 224 -8.54 16.90 14.58
N PHE A 225 -8.42 16.88 15.90
CA PHE A 225 -8.19 15.65 16.67
C PHE A 225 -9.30 14.60 16.53
N SER A 226 -10.51 14.97 16.09
CA SER A 226 -11.55 13.98 15.77
C SER A 226 -11.13 13.04 14.63
N MET A 227 -10.17 13.45 13.79
CA MET A 227 -9.63 12.62 12.71
C MET A 227 -8.64 11.55 13.17
N TRP A 228 -8.23 11.57 14.45
CA TRP A 228 -7.22 10.65 14.98
C TRP A 228 -7.61 9.18 14.81
N GLY A 229 -8.87 8.84 15.08
CA GLY A 229 -9.37 7.46 14.93
C GLY A 229 -9.24 6.95 13.50
N TYR A 230 -9.51 7.80 12.51
CA TYR A 230 -9.34 7.46 11.10
C TYR A 230 -7.87 7.33 10.71
N HIS A 231 -7.00 8.25 11.15
CA HIS A 231 -5.56 8.16 10.89
C HIS A 231 -4.95 6.86 11.43
N VAL A 232 -5.31 6.46 12.66
CA VAL A 232 -4.87 5.18 13.24
C VAL A 232 -5.29 4.01 12.36
N ALA A 233 -6.54 4.00 11.88
CA ALA A 233 -7.01 2.96 10.96
C ALA A 233 -6.23 2.94 9.63
N CYS A 234 -5.90 4.10 9.05
CA CYS A 234 -5.06 4.21 7.86
C CYS A 234 -3.62 3.75 8.09
N LYS A 235 -3.10 3.88 9.32
CA LYS A 235 -1.77 3.38 9.70
C LYS A 235 -1.72 1.86 9.80
N GLU A 236 -2.81 1.25 10.25
CA GLU A 236 -2.89 -0.20 10.44
C GLU A 236 -3.38 -0.94 9.19
N THR A 237 -4.02 -0.23 8.24
CA THR A 237 -4.61 -0.81 7.04
C THR A 237 -3.76 -0.52 5.80
N HIS A 238 -3.10 -1.55 5.28
CA HIS A 238 -2.45 -1.48 3.98
C HIS A 238 -3.47 -1.59 2.85
N LEU A 239 -3.33 -0.75 1.82
CA LEU A 239 -4.25 -0.73 0.68
C LEU A 239 -3.58 -1.36 -0.54
N GLU A 240 -4.22 -2.34 -1.16
CA GLU A 240 -3.70 -2.90 -2.42
C GLU A 240 -3.56 -1.80 -3.49
N LYS A 241 -2.49 -1.86 -4.29
CA LYS A 241 -2.26 -0.93 -5.41
C LYS A 241 -3.50 -0.91 -6.30
N SER A 242 -4.02 0.28 -6.59
CA SER A 242 -5.28 0.57 -7.31
C SER A 242 -6.58 0.58 -6.49
N ARG A 243 -6.58 0.15 -5.22
CA ARG A 243 -7.78 0.25 -4.36
C ARG A 243 -7.88 1.60 -3.65
N GLY A 244 -9.12 2.02 -3.42
CA GLY A 244 -9.44 3.30 -2.81
C GLY A 244 -9.00 4.51 -3.63
N ILE A 245 -9.26 5.69 -3.09
CA ILE A 245 -8.91 6.96 -3.74
C ILE A 245 -7.39 7.12 -3.95
N VAL A 246 -6.59 6.69 -2.97
CA VAL A 246 -5.12 6.83 -3.03
C VAL A 246 -4.50 5.83 -4.00
N GLY A 247 -5.00 4.60 -4.07
CA GLY A 247 -4.55 3.61 -5.04
C GLY A 247 -4.93 3.96 -6.46
N ARG A 248 -6.11 4.55 -6.67
CA ARG A 248 -6.56 5.09 -7.97
C ARG A 248 -5.66 6.25 -8.40
N SER A 249 -5.36 7.20 -7.51
CA SER A 249 -4.44 8.31 -7.78
C SER A 249 -3.03 7.83 -8.11
N LEU A 250 -2.49 6.87 -7.36
CA LEU A 250 -1.17 6.30 -7.62
C LEU A 250 -1.11 5.61 -9.00
N SER A 251 -2.11 4.77 -9.31
CA SER A 251 -2.14 4.00 -10.57
C SER A 251 -2.28 4.89 -11.81
N SER A 252 -3.07 5.95 -11.69
CA SER A 252 -3.33 6.89 -12.78
C SER A 252 -2.31 8.02 -12.87
N ARG A 253 -1.54 8.26 -11.79
CA ARG A 253 -0.63 9.40 -11.62
C ARG A 253 -1.32 10.75 -11.80
N VAL A 254 -2.57 10.83 -11.36
CA VAL A 254 -3.35 12.07 -11.35
C VAL A 254 -3.96 12.32 -9.98
N THR A 255 -4.41 13.56 -9.77
CA THR A 255 -5.24 13.90 -8.62
C THR A 255 -6.58 13.17 -8.72
N TYR A 256 -7.14 12.67 -7.62
CA TYR A 256 -8.39 11.94 -7.59
C TYR A 256 -9.28 12.45 -6.45
N PHE A 257 -10.51 12.86 -6.77
CA PHE A 257 -11.48 13.35 -5.78
C PHE A 257 -12.64 12.36 -5.62
N CYS A 258 -12.98 12.03 -4.38
CA CYS A 258 -14.19 11.31 -4.04
C CYS A 258 -15.08 12.17 -3.16
N MET A 259 -16.31 12.41 -3.63
CA MET A 259 -17.29 13.20 -2.90
C MET A 259 -17.78 12.48 -1.64
N ASN A 260 -17.97 11.16 -1.71
CA ASN A 260 -18.44 10.39 -0.58
C ASN A 260 -17.80 8.99 -0.54
N VAL A 261 -16.70 8.86 0.20
CA VAL A 261 -16.01 7.59 0.41
C VAL A 261 -16.87 6.58 1.17
N THR A 262 -17.91 7.02 1.90
CA THR A 262 -18.81 6.10 2.63
C THR A 262 -19.76 5.33 1.72
N GLU A 263 -19.94 5.78 0.48
CA GLU A 263 -20.76 5.12 -0.55
C GLU A 263 -19.99 4.04 -1.31
N LEU A 264 -18.67 3.96 -1.13
CA LEU A 264 -17.84 2.93 -1.76
C LEU A 264 -18.06 1.57 -1.08
N ASP A 265 -17.87 0.51 -1.85
CA ASP A 265 -17.86 -0.86 -1.32
C ASP A 265 -16.56 -1.14 -0.56
N LYS A 266 -16.64 -2.02 0.44
CA LYS A 266 -15.48 -2.42 1.26
C LYS A 266 -14.36 -3.04 0.40
N ASP A 267 -14.74 -3.75 -0.67
CA ASP A 267 -13.78 -4.31 -1.60
C ASP A 267 -13.10 -3.23 -2.45
N GLU A 268 -13.79 -2.15 -2.78
CA GLU A 268 -13.18 -1.02 -3.50
C GLU A 268 -12.33 -0.16 -2.58
N TYR A 269 -12.79 0.07 -1.35
CA TYR A 269 -12.12 0.89 -0.37
C TYR A 269 -12.22 0.26 1.04
N PRO A 270 -11.20 -0.49 1.48
CA PRO A 270 -11.21 -1.18 2.77
C PRO A 270 -11.42 -0.27 4.00
N LEU A 271 -11.15 1.04 3.87
CA LEU A 271 -11.32 2.03 4.93
C LEU A 271 -12.75 2.56 5.09
N VAL A 272 -13.71 2.15 4.24
CA VAL A 272 -15.12 2.58 4.30
C VAL A 272 -15.73 2.47 5.71
N PRO A 273 -15.59 1.35 6.46
CA PRO A 273 -16.17 1.25 7.80
C PRO A 273 -15.59 2.31 8.75
N HIS A 274 -14.29 2.59 8.65
CA HIS A 274 -13.64 3.61 9.47
C HIS A 274 -14.05 5.03 9.05
N ALA A 275 -14.22 5.28 7.75
CA ALA A 275 -14.72 6.56 7.27
C ALA A 275 -16.14 6.83 7.80
N ARG A 276 -17.04 5.84 7.79
CA ARG A 276 -18.40 5.94 8.35
C ARG A 276 -18.37 6.24 9.86
N LEU A 277 -17.55 5.51 10.61
CA LEU A 277 -17.42 5.68 12.06
C LEU A 277 -16.89 7.06 12.46
N ASN A 278 -16.00 7.65 11.65
CA ASN A 278 -15.38 8.95 11.91
C ASN A 278 -16.05 10.11 11.16
N GLY A 279 -17.21 9.90 10.51
CA GLY A 279 -17.95 10.94 9.80
C GLY A 279 -17.23 11.51 8.57
N ILE A 280 -16.33 10.75 7.95
CA ILE A 280 -15.53 11.18 6.81
C ILE A 280 -16.27 10.86 5.52
N THR A 281 -16.60 11.90 4.75
CA THR A 281 -17.28 11.75 3.47
C THR A 281 -16.36 12.06 2.30
N SER A 282 -15.71 13.23 2.25
CA SER A 282 -15.05 13.69 1.04
C SER A 282 -13.53 13.63 1.19
N CYS A 283 -12.83 13.09 0.20
CA CYS A 283 -11.37 13.02 0.21
C CYS A 283 -10.77 13.40 -1.16
N LEU A 284 -9.59 14.01 -1.13
CA LEU A 284 -8.78 14.33 -2.32
C LEU A 284 -7.42 13.63 -2.21
N ALA A 285 -7.09 12.81 -3.20
CA ALA A 285 -5.78 12.19 -3.33
C ALA A 285 -4.94 12.96 -4.37
N VAL A 286 -3.73 13.37 -4.02
CA VAL A 286 -2.82 14.14 -4.88
C VAL A 286 -1.52 13.37 -5.07
N TYR A 287 -1.21 13.05 -6.32
CA TYR A 287 0.01 12.31 -6.67
C TYR A 287 1.25 13.22 -6.66
N LEU A 288 2.33 12.74 -6.04
CA LEU A 288 3.65 13.38 -6.01
C LEU A 288 4.73 12.36 -6.40
N ARG A 289 5.88 12.86 -6.88
CA ARG A 289 7.06 12.03 -7.10
C ARG A 289 8.29 12.69 -6.50
N SER A 290 9.18 11.88 -5.94
CA SER A 290 10.52 12.30 -5.55
C SER A 290 11.33 12.80 -6.76
N ILE A 291 12.15 13.82 -6.54
CA ILE A 291 13.12 14.35 -7.48
C ILE A 291 14.45 13.62 -7.26
N GLY A 292 14.90 12.89 -8.27
CA GLY A 292 16.16 12.15 -8.21
C GLY A 292 16.10 10.83 -7.43
N ARG A 293 14.92 10.38 -7.00
CA ARG A 293 14.66 9.00 -6.58
C ARG A 293 13.45 8.45 -7.31
N ASP A 294 13.38 7.13 -7.44
CA ASP A 294 12.22 6.45 -8.00
C ASP A 294 11.19 6.11 -6.91
N VAL A 295 10.76 7.14 -6.17
CA VAL A 295 9.74 7.00 -5.11
C VAL A 295 8.51 7.81 -5.48
N GLU A 296 7.35 7.17 -5.42
CA GLU A 296 6.03 7.74 -5.70
C GLU A 296 5.27 7.93 -4.38
N TYR A 297 4.59 9.07 -4.24
CA TYR A 297 3.78 9.40 -3.07
C TYR A 297 2.36 9.79 -3.48
N VAL A 298 1.40 9.60 -2.58
CA VAL A 298 0.07 10.16 -2.71
C VAL A 298 -0.31 10.82 -1.40
N ILE A 299 -0.71 12.10 -1.47
CA ILE A 299 -1.24 12.83 -0.33
C ILE A 299 -2.74 12.69 -0.31
N GLU A 300 -3.30 12.14 0.75
CA GLU A 300 -4.73 12.12 1.02
C GLU A 300 -5.10 13.30 1.92
N PHE A 301 -5.99 14.16 1.43
CA PHE A 301 -6.66 15.19 2.21
C PHE A 301 -8.08 14.74 2.55
N VAL A 302 -8.42 14.71 3.82
CA VAL A 302 -9.80 14.54 4.30
C VAL A 302 -10.44 15.92 4.34
N LEU A 303 -11.52 16.12 3.58
CA LEU A 303 -12.08 17.43 3.30
C LEU A 303 -13.29 17.74 4.20
N PRO A 304 -13.39 18.96 4.76
CA PRO A 304 -14.63 19.40 5.38
C PRO A 304 -15.72 19.64 4.32
N PRO A 305 -17.01 19.53 4.67
CA PRO A 305 -18.12 19.68 3.71
C PRO A 305 -18.06 20.98 2.89
N ARG A 306 -17.58 22.07 3.50
CA ARG A 306 -17.48 23.40 2.88
C ARG A 306 -16.39 23.53 1.81
N SER A 307 -15.36 22.68 1.82
CA SER A 307 -14.28 22.71 0.82
C SER A 307 -14.44 21.64 -0.25
N ALA A 308 -15.39 20.71 -0.09
CA ALA A 308 -15.77 19.68 -1.06
C ALA A 308 -16.59 20.24 -2.25
N ASN A 309 -16.21 21.40 -2.77
CA ASN A 309 -16.77 21.99 -3.99
C ASN A 309 -15.64 22.40 -4.95
N VAL A 310 -15.97 22.67 -6.22
CA VAL A 310 -14.98 22.95 -7.27
C VAL A 310 -14.02 24.08 -6.87
N ALA A 311 -14.54 25.20 -6.38
CA ALA A 311 -13.71 26.34 -5.99
C ALA A 311 -12.79 26.03 -4.79
N GLY A 312 -13.29 25.27 -3.80
CA GLY A 312 -12.50 24.81 -2.66
C GLY A 312 -11.37 23.87 -3.07
N LEU A 313 -11.69 22.88 -3.90
CA LEU A 313 -10.71 21.94 -4.46
C LEU A 313 -9.64 22.64 -5.30
N GLN A 314 -10.03 23.61 -6.13
CA GLN A 314 -9.10 24.42 -6.92
C GLN A 314 -8.15 25.22 -6.04
N ARG A 315 -8.67 25.89 -4.99
CA ARG A 315 -7.82 26.61 -4.02
C ARG A 315 -6.86 25.67 -3.30
N LEU A 316 -7.34 24.48 -2.89
CA LEU A 316 -6.51 23.48 -2.22
C LEU A 316 -5.38 23.00 -3.12
N VAL A 317 -5.68 22.58 -4.34
CA VAL A 317 -4.68 22.09 -5.30
C VAL A 317 -3.69 23.20 -5.69
N LYS A 318 -4.17 24.44 -5.88
CA LYS A 318 -3.30 25.59 -6.14
C LYS A 318 -2.34 25.86 -4.97
N THR A 319 -2.85 25.80 -3.74
CA THR A 319 -2.03 25.98 -2.54
C THR A 319 -0.99 24.87 -2.40
N MET A 320 -1.39 23.63 -2.63
CA MET A 320 -0.50 22.48 -2.62
C MET A 320 0.60 22.63 -3.69
N LYS A 321 0.22 23.02 -4.91
CA LYS A 321 1.18 23.29 -6.00
C LYS A 321 2.21 24.31 -5.60
N HIS A 322 1.76 25.44 -5.05
CA HIS A 322 2.66 26.49 -4.59
C HIS A 322 3.60 26.06 -3.46
N GLN A 323 3.17 25.18 -2.54
CA GLN A 323 4.07 24.68 -1.49
C GLN A 323 5.05 23.63 -2.02
N VAL A 324 4.61 22.74 -2.91
CA VAL A 324 5.48 21.74 -3.54
C VAL A 324 6.53 22.40 -4.43
N GLU A 325 6.21 23.49 -5.13
CA GLU A 325 7.18 24.27 -5.92
C GLU A 325 8.31 24.89 -5.08
N LYS A 326 8.11 25.06 -3.76
CA LYS A 326 9.16 25.49 -2.83
C LYS A 326 10.02 24.34 -2.32
N ALA A 327 9.54 23.11 -2.45
CA ALA A 327 10.28 21.91 -2.06
C ALA A 327 11.31 21.57 -3.14
N SER A 328 12.48 21.12 -2.70
CA SER A 328 13.59 20.75 -3.59
C SER A 328 13.60 19.27 -3.95
N SER A 329 12.92 18.43 -3.17
CA SER A 329 12.98 16.96 -3.29
C SER A 329 11.72 16.30 -3.85
N VAL A 330 10.62 17.02 -4.03
CA VAL A 330 9.35 16.47 -4.54
C VAL A 330 8.72 17.36 -5.59
N GLN A 331 7.98 16.75 -6.52
CA GLN A 331 7.23 17.47 -7.55
C GLN A 331 5.85 16.89 -7.77
N LEU A 332 4.92 17.76 -8.16
CA LEU A 332 3.62 17.36 -8.70
C LEU A 332 3.79 16.92 -10.15
N VAL A 333 3.42 15.67 -10.46
CA VAL A 333 3.38 15.22 -11.84
C VAL A 333 1.97 15.43 -12.36
N SER A 334 1.82 16.39 -13.26
CA SER A 334 0.61 16.57 -14.06
C SER A 334 0.91 16.05 -15.46
N ARG A 335 0.55 14.81 -15.78
CA ARG A 335 0.68 14.34 -17.17
C ARG A 335 -0.50 14.87 -17.99
N PRO A 336 -0.25 15.57 -19.12
CA PRO A 336 -1.27 15.72 -20.14
C PRO A 336 -1.62 14.33 -20.69
N GLY A 337 -2.91 14.07 -20.93
CA GLY A 337 -3.31 12.91 -21.71
C GLY A 337 -2.58 12.96 -23.05
N THR A 338 -1.91 11.86 -23.41
CA THR A 338 -1.16 11.73 -24.65
C THR A 338 -2.09 11.88 -25.86
N HIS A 339 -2.00 13.03 -26.54
CA HIS A 339 -2.14 13.09 -27.99
C HIS A 339 -1.01 13.98 -28.52
N MET A 340 0.00 13.35 -29.11
CA MET A 340 0.84 13.98 -30.11
C MET A 340 -0.03 14.15 -31.35
N LEU A 341 -0.16 15.37 -31.85
CA LEU A 341 0.17 15.78 -33.22
C LEU A 341 -0.09 17.28 -33.39
N ASP A 342 0.90 17.89 -34.02
CA ASP A 342 1.01 19.24 -34.58
C ASP A 342 1.29 20.43 -33.67
N GLY A 343 2.33 21.17 -34.09
CA GLY A 343 2.94 22.24 -33.36
C GLY A 343 2.11 23.51 -33.39
N HIS A 344 1.57 23.89 -32.24
CA HIS A 344 1.48 25.28 -31.81
C HIS A 344 1.51 25.30 -30.29
N ALA A 345 2.48 26.00 -29.72
CA ALA A 345 2.62 26.16 -28.29
C ALA A 345 1.40 26.92 -27.71
N GLN A 346 0.63 26.25 -26.86
CA GLN A 346 -0.17 26.88 -25.81
C GLN A 346 0.14 26.20 -24.47
N PRO A 347 0.58 26.93 -23.42
CA PRO A 347 1.08 26.33 -22.21
C PRO A 347 -0.03 25.99 -21.20
N GLU A 348 -0.05 24.73 -20.78
CA GLU A 348 0.23 24.36 -19.38
C GLU A 348 -0.63 24.94 -18.22
N ILE A 349 -1.96 25.10 -18.34
CA ILE A 349 -2.84 25.37 -17.15
C ILE A 349 -4.15 24.57 -17.08
N THR A 350 -4.62 23.95 -18.15
CA THR A 350 -6.06 23.64 -18.25
C THR A 350 -6.52 22.29 -17.63
N ILE A 351 -5.60 21.34 -17.41
CA ILE A 351 -6.00 19.95 -17.15
C ILE A 351 -6.52 19.75 -15.73
N THR A 352 -5.88 20.31 -14.70
CA THR A 352 -6.35 20.12 -13.31
C THR A 352 -7.65 20.89 -13.02
N GLU A 353 -7.81 22.07 -13.62
CA GLU A 353 -9.03 22.89 -13.47
C GLU A 353 -10.24 22.25 -14.18
N GLN A 354 -10.07 21.82 -15.44
CA GLN A 354 -11.14 21.10 -16.18
C GLN A 354 -11.40 19.70 -15.62
N PHE A 355 -10.37 19.04 -15.07
CA PHE A 355 -10.49 17.73 -14.45
C PHE A 355 -11.28 17.81 -13.14
N ILE A 356 -10.98 18.75 -12.24
CA ILE A 356 -11.76 18.94 -11.01
C ILE A 356 -13.21 19.31 -11.35
N GLU A 357 -13.43 20.19 -12.33
CA GLU A 357 -14.78 20.55 -12.76
C GLU A 357 -15.56 19.33 -13.28
N SER A 358 -14.97 18.51 -14.16
CA SER A 358 -15.63 17.30 -14.70
C SER A 358 -15.80 16.18 -13.69
N THR A 359 -14.90 16.05 -12.70
CA THR A 359 -14.99 15.04 -11.63
C THR A 359 -16.15 15.34 -10.67
N VAL A 360 -16.49 16.62 -10.47
CA VAL A 360 -17.55 17.06 -9.54
C VAL A 360 -18.89 17.31 -10.24
N LYS A 361 -18.87 17.72 -11.52
CA LYS A 361 -20.08 18.01 -12.32
C LYS A 361 -20.76 16.72 -12.76
N LYS A 362 -22.10 16.66 -12.67
CA LYS A 362 -22.89 15.56 -13.23
C LYS A 362 -22.86 15.64 -14.75
N LEU A 363 -22.33 14.61 -15.40
CA LEU A 363 -22.33 14.44 -16.85
C LEU A 363 -23.53 13.60 -17.27
N THR A 364 -24.03 13.82 -18.48
CA THR A 364 -25.12 12.99 -19.02
C THR A 364 -24.54 11.81 -19.77
N ILE A 365 -24.76 10.60 -19.28
CA ILE A 365 -24.43 9.37 -20.00
C ILE A 365 -25.61 9.01 -20.91
N LYS A 366 -25.32 8.72 -22.17
CA LYS A 366 -26.23 8.08 -23.12
C LYS A 366 -25.74 6.67 -23.38
N ALA A 367 -26.33 5.68 -22.71
CA ALA A 367 -26.00 4.28 -22.91
C ALA A 367 -26.99 3.67 -23.92
N THR A 368 -26.45 3.09 -24.99
CA THR A 368 -27.22 2.43 -26.05
C THR A 368 -26.99 0.92 -25.98
N TYR A 369 -28.08 0.15 -25.90
CA TYR A 369 -28.08 -1.30 -26.03
C TYR A 369 -29.07 -1.69 -27.11
N LYS A 370 -28.60 -2.36 -28.18
CA LYS A 370 -29.39 -2.58 -29.40
C LYS A 370 -29.98 -1.26 -29.92
N GLU A 371 -31.30 -1.15 -29.99
CA GLU A 371 -32.03 0.05 -30.44
C GLU A 371 -32.45 0.95 -29.27
N ASP A 372 -32.35 0.46 -28.03
CA ASP A 372 -32.77 1.19 -26.85
C ASP A 372 -31.66 2.10 -26.33
N MET A 373 -32.02 3.36 -26.03
CA MET A 373 -31.13 4.34 -25.46
C MET A 373 -31.67 4.87 -24.13
N VAL A 374 -30.84 4.79 -23.09
CA VAL A 374 -31.15 5.37 -21.79
C VAL A 374 -30.21 6.51 -21.46
N LYS A 375 -30.74 7.53 -20.79
CA LYS A 375 -29.97 8.69 -20.34
C LYS A 375 -30.01 8.78 -18.83
N PHE A 376 -28.87 9.00 -18.21
CA PHE A 376 -28.78 9.21 -16.77
C PHE A 376 -27.57 10.07 -16.41
N PRO A 377 -27.64 10.84 -15.32
CA PRO A 377 -26.49 11.57 -14.83
C PRO A 377 -25.47 10.64 -14.15
N LEU A 378 -24.19 10.90 -14.34
CA LEU A 378 -23.07 10.25 -13.65
C LEU A 378 -22.03 11.30 -13.26
N ARG A 379 -21.43 11.22 -12.08
CA ARG A 379 -20.17 11.93 -11.80
C ARG A 379 -19.01 10.98 -12.06
N LEU A 380 -17.94 11.46 -12.67
CA LEU A 380 -16.78 10.61 -12.95
C LEU A 380 -16.08 10.11 -11.68
N SER A 381 -16.19 10.87 -10.59
CA SER A 381 -15.78 10.42 -9.25
C SER A 381 -16.45 9.12 -8.82
N ASP A 382 -17.64 8.83 -9.36
CA ASP A 382 -18.40 7.63 -9.01
C ASP A 382 -17.82 6.36 -9.70
N GLY A 383 -17.01 6.54 -10.74
CA GLY A 383 -16.26 5.47 -11.40
C GLY A 383 -17.07 4.53 -12.30
N LEU A 384 -16.36 3.59 -12.92
CA LEU A 384 -16.89 2.60 -13.85
C LEU A 384 -17.83 1.61 -13.17
N ALA A 385 -17.58 1.27 -11.90
CA ALA A 385 -18.44 0.38 -11.14
C ALA A 385 -19.86 0.94 -10.99
N ARG A 386 -19.97 2.21 -10.57
CA ARG A 386 -21.27 2.90 -10.49
C ARG A 386 -21.93 3.03 -11.86
N LEU A 387 -21.16 3.35 -12.89
CA LEU A 387 -21.67 3.39 -14.26
C LEU A 387 -22.29 2.04 -14.65
N LYS A 388 -21.59 0.92 -14.40
CA LYS A 388 -22.11 -0.42 -14.68
C LYS A 388 -23.37 -0.73 -13.86
N GLU A 389 -23.41 -0.36 -12.59
CA GLU A 389 -24.60 -0.52 -11.74
C GLU A 389 -25.81 0.25 -12.32
N LEU A 390 -25.62 1.51 -12.73
CA LEU A 390 -26.68 2.33 -13.32
C LEU A 390 -27.17 1.76 -14.65
N ILE A 391 -26.27 1.22 -15.48
CA ILE A 391 -26.63 0.54 -16.74
C ILE A 391 -27.43 -0.72 -16.45
N ARG A 392 -27.02 -1.54 -15.48
CA ARG A 392 -27.71 -2.78 -15.09
C ARG A 392 -29.10 -2.54 -14.50
N LYS A 393 -29.33 -1.40 -13.83
CA LYS A 393 -30.67 -1.00 -13.38
C LYS A 393 -31.61 -0.64 -14.52
N ARG A 394 -31.08 -0.29 -15.70
CA ARG A 394 -31.86 0.16 -16.86
C ARG A 394 -32.00 -0.91 -17.94
N PHE A 395 -30.97 -1.72 -18.13
CA PHE A 395 -31.00 -2.87 -19.00
C PHE A 395 -30.82 -4.13 -18.14
N PRO A 396 -31.77 -5.10 -18.18
CA PRO A 396 -31.69 -6.33 -17.40
C PRO A 396 -30.66 -7.29 -18.00
N LEU A 397 -29.39 -6.90 -17.90
CA LEU A 397 -28.24 -7.62 -18.42
C LEU A 397 -27.48 -8.30 -17.27
N GLY A 398 -26.91 -9.47 -17.57
CA GLY A 398 -25.93 -10.13 -16.71
C GLY A 398 -24.60 -9.40 -16.75
N SER A 399 -23.61 -10.02 -17.40
CA SER A 399 -22.32 -9.41 -17.71
C SER A 399 -22.35 -8.66 -19.05
N PHE A 400 -21.65 -7.53 -19.09
CA PHE A 400 -21.52 -6.71 -20.29
C PHE A 400 -20.22 -5.92 -20.30
N LYS A 401 -19.81 -5.52 -21.49
CA LYS A 401 -18.70 -4.62 -21.77
C LYS A 401 -19.20 -3.31 -22.37
N LEU A 402 -18.37 -2.29 -22.28
CA LEU A 402 -18.69 -0.93 -22.70
C LEU A 402 -17.69 -0.44 -23.73
N LYS A 403 -18.19 0.24 -24.75
CA LYS A 403 -17.37 0.99 -25.71
C LYS A 403 -17.83 2.44 -25.84
N TYR A 404 -16.92 3.32 -26.23
CA TYR A 404 -17.25 4.64 -26.77
C TYR A 404 -16.70 4.76 -28.19
N LYS A 405 -17.26 5.69 -28.96
CA LYS A 405 -16.77 6.04 -30.30
C LYS A 405 -15.93 7.31 -30.20
N ASP A 406 -14.67 7.29 -30.58
CA ASP A 406 -13.81 8.48 -30.56
C ASP A 406 -14.08 9.43 -31.75
N LYS A 407 -13.29 10.51 -31.85
CA LYS A 407 -13.39 11.52 -32.92
C LYS A 407 -13.08 10.97 -34.32
N ASP A 408 -12.23 9.95 -34.40
CA ASP A 408 -11.82 9.30 -35.64
C ASP A 408 -12.83 8.23 -36.07
N GLY A 409 -13.75 7.92 -35.16
CA GLY A 409 -14.86 7.01 -35.37
C GLY A 409 -14.57 5.58 -34.92
N ASP A 410 -13.44 5.37 -34.24
CA ASP A 410 -13.03 4.08 -33.72
C ASP A 410 -13.74 3.74 -32.41
N MET A 411 -13.97 2.45 -32.22
CA MET A 411 -14.76 1.92 -31.11
C MET A 411 -13.84 1.41 -29.99
N ILE A 412 -13.59 2.28 -29.01
CA ILE A 412 -12.64 2.08 -27.90
C ILE A 412 -13.32 1.44 -26.69
N TRP A 413 -12.65 0.46 -26.06
CA TRP A 413 -13.16 -0.24 -24.88
C TRP A 413 -13.00 0.58 -23.59
N ILE A 414 -14.04 0.54 -22.75
CA ILE A 414 -13.97 1.03 -21.37
C ILE A 414 -13.81 -0.16 -20.43
N SER A 415 -12.55 -0.47 -20.11
CA SER A 415 -12.18 -1.60 -19.24
C SER A 415 -11.88 -1.18 -17.80
N CYS A 416 -11.58 0.10 -17.57
CA CYS A 416 -11.23 0.64 -16.26
C CYS A 416 -11.62 2.13 -16.13
N ASP A 417 -11.51 2.67 -14.91
CA ASP A 417 -11.75 4.09 -14.64
C ASP A 417 -10.90 5.01 -15.52
N ARG A 418 -9.66 4.61 -15.86
CA ARG A 418 -8.79 5.38 -16.75
C ARG A 418 -9.37 5.52 -18.15
N SER A 419 -9.80 4.43 -18.78
CA SER A 419 -10.44 4.48 -20.09
C SER A 419 -11.78 5.23 -20.08
N LEU A 420 -12.51 5.21 -18.95
CA LEU A 420 -13.70 6.02 -18.77
C LEU A 420 -13.34 7.51 -18.71
N MET A 421 -12.25 7.86 -18.04
CA MET A 421 -11.73 9.23 -17.99
C MET A 421 -11.23 9.71 -19.36
N GLU A 422 -10.50 8.87 -20.10
CA GLU A 422 -10.00 9.21 -21.45
C GLU A 422 -11.16 9.52 -22.42
N SER A 423 -12.32 8.88 -22.24
CA SER A 423 -13.50 9.17 -23.07
C SER A 423 -13.98 10.63 -23.00
N ILE A 424 -13.70 11.38 -21.93
CA ILE A 424 -14.25 12.74 -21.72
C ILE A 424 -13.67 13.77 -22.70
N ALA A 425 -12.38 13.67 -23.01
CA ALA A 425 -11.67 14.66 -23.82
C ALA A 425 -12.31 14.84 -25.20
N GLU A 426 -13.00 13.80 -25.67
CA GLU A 426 -13.53 13.69 -27.02
C GLU A 426 -15.00 14.14 -27.17
N PHE A 427 -15.71 14.50 -26.07
CA PHE A 427 -17.19 14.69 -26.10
C PHE A 427 -17.71 16.07 -25.65
N ARG A 428 -16.90 17.12 -25.72
CA ARG A 428 -17.41 18.48 -25.46
C ARG A 428 -18.24 18.99 -26.65
N GLN A 429 -19.53 19.18 -26.42
CA GLN A 429 -20.37 19.98 -27.31
C GLN A 429 -20.13 21.48 -27.04
N PRO A 430 -20.20 22.35 -28.06
CA PRO A 430 -19.99 23.79 -27.92
C PRO A 430 -20.94 24.49 -26.94
N ASP A 431 -22.06 23.84 -26.59
CA ASP A 431 -23.10 24.34 -25.68
C ASP A 431 -22.81 24.12 -24.18
N GLY A 432 -21.65 23.52 -23.85
CA GLY A 432 -21.22 23.30 -22.47
C GLY A 432 -21.86 22.09 -21.77
N GLN A 433 -22.70 21.31 -22.47
CA GLN A 433 -23.27 20.06 -21.95
C GLN A 433 -22.43 18.85 -22.41
N THR A 434 -21.63 18.29 -21.52
CA THR A 434 -20.85 17.09 -21.81
C THR A 434 -21.75 15.86 -21.78
N VAL A 435 -21.87 15.19 -22.93
CA VAL A 435 -22.68 13.98 -23.11
C VAL A 435 -21.78 12.83 -23.56
N ILE A 436 -21.58 11.84 -22.69
CA ILE A 436 -20.78 10.65 -23.02
C ILE A 436 -21.70 9.61 -23.66
N ARG A 437 -21.39 9.19 -24.88
CA ARG A 437 -22.15 8.16 -25.60
C ARG A 437 -21.45 6.81 -25.47
N LEU A 438 -22.14 5.85 -24.89
CA LEU A 438 -21.64 4.52 -24.61
C LEU A 438 -22.47 3.47 -25.34
N PHE A 439 -21.79 2.43 -25.82
CA PHE A 439 -22.40 1.24 -26.40
C PHE A 439 -22.23 0.08 -25.43
N VAL A 440 -23.36 -0.54 -25.07
CA VAL A 440 -23.42 -1.68 -24.16
C VAL A 440 -23.42 -2.97 -24.99
N LEU A 441 -22.47 -3.84 -24.72
CA LEU A 441 -22.28 -5.11 -25.42
C LEU A 441 -22.37 -6.24 -24.39
N PRO A 442 -23.39 -7.11 -24.41
CA PRO A 442 -23.48 -8.24 -23.50
C PRO A 442 -22.29 -9.18 -23.74
N ASP A 443 -21.77 -9.76 -22.66
CA ASP A 443 -20.84 -10.88 -22.80
C ASP A 443 -21.64 -12.09 -23.30
N ALA A 444 -21.14 -12.73 -24.36
CA ALA A 444 -21.77 -13.87 -25.02
C ALA A 444 -21.91 -15.08 -24.10
#